data_AF-A0A1Z2R2K1-F1
#
_entry.id   AF-A0A1Z2R2K1-F1
#
_cell.length_a   1.000
_cell.length_b   1.000
_cell.length_c   1.000
_cell.angle_alpha   90.00
_cell.angle_beta   90.00
_cell.angle_gamma   90.00
#
_symmetry.space_group_name_H-M   'P 1'
#
loop_
_entity.id
_entity.type
_entity.pdbx_description
1 polymer ?
#
loop_
_entity_poly.entity_id
_entity_poly.type
_entity_poly.pdbx_seq_one_letter_code
_entity_poly.pdbx_strand_id
1 'polypeptide(L)'
;MHFTDYPLDSEVFRLFWNMKLHSFFARLALRYLLTWGIETNSLSHRIALTYLVHKGLETNSLFDRLALTYVLNGGLETNSVFGRLARAYLVKRGFETNSLFDTIARAFMHLLKRGPQTRNLFEKMALMYLLKRCDEAVHKGLSVRGFADVFDLARVEGGHLIDQNLQRISKTPMAWQTAKIAVACRSIEAFHQENMDDFRYTAELGYWTGALERLRQLEKEENSESD
;
A
#
# COMPACT_ATOMS: atom_id res chain seq x y z
N MET A 1 1.26 26.21 16.18
CA MET A 1 0.99 25.49 17.44
C MET A 1 2.35 25.23 18.10
N HIS A 2 2.67 25.88 19.22
CA HIS A 2 3.95 25.70 19.92
C HIS A 2 3.81 24.52 20.90
N PHE A 3 4.43 23.37 20.57
CA PHE A 3 4.38 22.13 21.34
C PHE A 3 5.57 21.97 22.33
N THR A 4 6.09 23.06 22.90
CA THR A 4 7.40 23.03 23.57
C THR A 4 7.40 22.53 25.02
N ASP A 5 6.24 22.33 25.64
CA ASP A 5 6.18 22.07 27.10
C ASP A 5 5.74 20.65 27.49
N TYR A 6 5.41 19.79 26.52
CA TYR A 6 5.18 18.37 26.81
C TYR A 6 6.48 17.60 26.55
N PRO A 7 7.00 16.86 27.54
CA PRO A 7 8.02 15.87 27.23
C PRO A 7 7.36 14.90 26.23
N LEU A 8 8.04 14.63 25.11
CA LEU A 8 7.57 13.73 24.06
C LEU A 8 8.63 12.65 23.82
N ASP A 9 8.18 11.44 23.51
CA ASP A 9 9.07 10.41 22.98
C ASP A 9 9.50 10.82 21.55
N SER A 10 10.72 11.36 21.44
CA SER A 10 11.20 11.92 20.17
C SER A 10 11.26 10.89 19.04
N GLU A 11 11.41 9.60 19.35
CA GLU A 11 11.45 8.55 18.34
C GLU A 11 10.05 8.24 17.81
N VAL A 12 9.08 8.07 18.73
CA VAL A 12 7.68 7.83 18.36
C VAL A 12 7.09 9.02 17.63
N PHE A 13 7.40 10.24 18.07
CA PHE A 13 6.95 11.44 17.39
C PHE A 13 7.49 11.48 15.95
N ARG A 14 8.79 11.27 15.76
CA ARG A 14 9.40 11.25 14.41
C ARG A 14 8.85 10.13 13.53
N LEU A 15 8.55 8.97 14.11
CA LEU A 15 7.99 7.83 13.38
C LEU A 15 6.71 8.23 12.64
N PHE A 16 5.75 8.84 13.35
CA PHE A 16 4.47 9.22 12.75
C PHE A 16 4.55 10.54 11.99
N TRP A 17 5.24 11.54 12.55
CA TRP A 17 5.30 12.88 11.94
C TRP A 17 5.99 12.89 10.58
N ASN A 18 7.10 12.14 10.44
CA ASN A 18 7.86 12.10 9.19
C ASN A 18 7.40 10.98 8.24
N MET A 19 6.30 10.28 8.57
CA MET A 19 5.85 9.13 7.79
C MET A 19 5.33 9.57 6.43
N LYS A 20 6.01 9.11 5.37
CA LYS A 20 5.56 9.34 3.99
C LYS A 20 4.65 8.20 3.53
N LEU A 21 3.46 8.54 3.05
CA LEU A 21 2.46 7.57 2.59
C LEU A 21 2.69 7.04 1.16
N HIS A 22 3.89 7.21 0.58
CA HIS A 22 4.16 6.75 -0.80
C HIS A 22 3.92 5.26 -1.02
N SER A 23 4.29 4.43 -0.04
CA SER A 23 4.06 2.98 -0.12
C SER A 23 2.56 2.67 -0.09
N PHE A 24 1.83 3.33 0.80
CA PHE A 24 0.37 3.22 0.89
C PHE A 24 -0.31 3.63 -0.42
N PHE A 25 0.01 4.81 -0.96
CA PHE A 25 -0.55 5.26 -2.23
C PHE A 25 -0.20 4.34 -3.41
N ALA A 26 1.02 3.79 -3.46
CA ALA A 26 1.41 2.83 -4.48
C ALA A 26 0.59 1.53 -4.39
N ARG A 27 0.40 1.00 -3.18
CA ARG A 27 -0.45 -0.18 -2.92
C ARG A 27 -1.90 0.11 -3.30
N LEU A 28 -2.43 1.27 -2.92
CA LEU A 28 -3.80 1.66 -3.21
C LEU A 28 -4.04 1.80 -4.72
N ALA A 29 -3.18 2.54 -5.43
CA ALA A 29 -3.25 2.68 -6.89
C ALA A 29 -3.15 1.32 -7.60
N LEU A 30 -2.25 0.44 -7.16
CA LEU A 30 -2.14 -0.91 -7.70
C LEU A 30 -3.39 -1.75 -7.43
N ARG A 31 -4.00 -1.63 -6.25
CA ARG A 31 -5.25 -2.33 -5.91
C ARG A 31 -6.40 -1.87 -6.81
N TYR A 32 -6.51 -0.57 -7.07
CA TYR A 32 -7.47 -0.03 -8.04
C TYR A 32 -7.18 -0.54 -9.45
N LEU A 33 -5.92 -0.55 -9.88
CA LEU A 33 -5.53 -1.10 -11.17
C LEU A 33 -5.96 -2.56 -11.35
N LEU A 34 -5.72 -3.42 -10.35
CA LEU A 34 -6.07 -4.83 -10.41
C LEU A 34 -7.59 -5.08 -10.35
N THR A 35 -8.33 -4.22 -9.66
CA THR A 35 -9.77 -4.39 -9.47
C THR A 35 -10.59 -3.78 -10.62
N TRP A 36 -10.20 -2.59 -11.08
CA TRP A 36 -10.99 -1.77 -12.00
C TRP A 36 -10.34 -1.58 -13.36
N GLY A 37 -9.09 -1.98 -13.55
CA GLY A 37 -8.36 -1.88 -14.82
C GLY A 37 -9.14 -2.47 -16.00
N ILE A 38 -9.33 -1.68 -17.05
CA ILE A 38 -10.16 -2.03 -18.21
C ILE A 38 -9.50 -3.13 -19.07
N GLU A 39 -8.18 -3.24 -19.04
CA GLU A 39 -7.40 -4.15 -19.89
C GLU A 39 -6.55 -5.15 -19.09
N THR A 40 -7.17 -5.98 -18.25
CA THR A 40 -6.42 -7.04 -17.55
C THR A 40 -5.80 -8.08 -18.49
N ASN A 41 -6.30 -8.17 -19.73
CA ASN A 41 -5.87 -9.14 -20.73
C ASN A 41 -5.03 -8.57 -21.88
N SER A 42 -4.72 -7.26 -21.91
CA SER A 42 -3.86 -6.74 -22.97
C SER A 42 -2.41 -7.17 -22.79
N LEU A 43 -1.71 -7.43 -23.90
CA LEU A 43 -0.31 -7.84 -23.90
C LEU A 43 0.56 -6.83 -23.14
N SER A 44 0.33 -5.52 -23.35
CA SER A 44 1.06 -4.45 -22.68
C SER A 44 0.85 -4.47 -21.16
N HIS A 45 -0.38 -4.76 -20.69
CA HIS A 45 -0.68 -4.86 -19.26
C HIS A 45 0.07 -6.02 -18.62
N ARG A 46 0.00 -7.19 -19.28
CA ARG A 46 0.70 -8.41 -18.90
C ARG A 46 2.21 -8.22 -18.84
N ILE A 47 2.79 -7.55 -19.83
CA ILE A 47 4.22 -7.20 -19.85
C ILE A 47 4.56 -6.26 -18.69
N ALA A 48 3.75 -5.22 -18.44
CA ALA A 48 4.01 -4.24 -17.37
C ALA A 48 3.95 -4.89 -15.97
N LEU A 49 2.95 -5.73 -15.70
CA LEU A 49 2.84 -6.46 -14.44
C LEU A 49 3.97 -7.49 -14.28
N THR A 50 4.29 -8.21 -15.36
CA THR A 50 5.42 -9.15 -15.36
C THR A 50 6.72 -8.41 -15.08
N TYR A 51 6.92 -7.22 -15.66
CA TYR A 51 8.08 -6.38 -15.39
C TYR A 51 8.17 -6.01 -13.90
N LEU A 52 7.07 -5.58 -13.27
CA LEU A 52 7.04 -5.30 -11.84
C LEU A 52 7.40 -6.52 -11.00
N VAL A 53 6.85 -7.69 -11.33
CA VAL A 53 7.17 -8.94 -10.63
C VAL A 53 8.66 -9.25 -10.75
N HIS A 54 9.23 -9.23 -11.96
CA HIS A 54 10.66 -9.51 -12.14
C HIS A 54 11.56 -8.53 -11.41
N LYS A 55 11.14 -7.28 -11.30
CA LYS A 55 11.88 -6.24 -10.60
C LYS A 55 11.75 -6.34 -9.08
N GLY A 56 10.60 -6.78 -8.59
CA GLY A 56 10.34 -6.98 -7.16
C GLY A 56 10.90 -8.29 -6.60
N LEU A 57 11.07 -9.29 -7.45
CA LEU A 57 11.68 -10.56 -7.06
C LEU A 57 13.18 -10.39 -6.82
N GLU A 58 13.59 -10.60 -5.57
CA GLU A 58 15.00 -10.74 -5.20
C GLU A 58 15.59 -12.10 -5.61
N THR A 59 14.75 -13.02 -6.11
CA THR A 59 15.17 -14.37 -6.50
C THR A 59 15.85 -14.37 -7.87
N ASN A 60 17.05 -14.95 -7.95
CA ASN A 60 17.74 -15.25 -9.23
C ASN A 60 17.23 -16.54 -9.91
N SER A 61 16.21 -17.20 -9.36
CA SER A 61 15.65 -18.44 -9.89
C SER A 61 14.93 -18.20 -11.22
N LEU A 62 15.45 -18.80 -12.28
CA LEU A 62 14.78 -18.80 -13.59
C LEU A 62 13.41 -19.48 -13.53
N PHE A 63 13.25 -20.52 -12.71
CA PHE A 63 11.98 -21.23 -12.55
C PHE A 63 10.91 -20.38 -11.87
N ASP A 64 11.29 -19.55 -10.88
CA ASP A 64 10.35 -18.63 -10.22
C ASP A 64 9.84 -17.58 -11.20
N ARG A 65 10.76 -17.04 -12.01
CA ARG A 65 10.46 -16.08 -13.08
C ARG A 65 9.54 -16.67 -14.15
N LEU A 66 9.83 -17.89 -14.60
CA LEU A 66 9.01 -18.58 -15.60
C LEU A 66 7.62 -18.91 -15.06
N ALA A 67 7.53 -19.46 -13.84
CA ALA A 67 6.25 -19.79 -13.22
C ALA A 67 5.38 -18.54 -13.02
N LEU A 68 5.96 -17.42 -12.58
CA LEU A 68 5.24 -16.16 -12.39
C LEU A 68 4.82 -15.53 -13.71
N THR A 69 5.71 -15.51 -14.71
CA THR A 69 5.39 -15.06 -16.07
C THR A 69 4.22 -15.86 -16.64
N TYR A 70 4.24 -17.18 -16.45
CA TYR A 70 3.20 -18.07 -16.94
C TYR A 70 1.83 -17.79 -16.29
N VAL A 71 1.82 -17.58 -14.97
CA VAL A 71 0.58 -17.23 -14.22
C VAL A 71 0.06 -15.84 -14.62
N LEU A 72 0.92 -14.84 -14.80
CA LEU A 72 0.53 -13.46 -15.12
C LEU A 72 0.11 -13.28 -16.58
N ASN A 73 0.77 -13.97 -17.52
CA ASN A 73 0.50 -13.82 -18.95
C ASN A 73 -0.70 -14.64 -19.43
N GLY A 74 -1.55 -15.12 -18.51
CA GLY A 74 -2.78 -15.82 -18.88
C GLY A 74 -2.53 -17.22 -19.42
N GLY A 75 -1.76 -18.04 -18.71
CA GLY A 75 -2.02 -19.49 -18.67
C GLY A 75 -3.39 -19.75 -18.03
N LEU A 76 -4.45 -19.26 -18.69
CA LEU A 76 -5.82 -19.12 -18.20
C LEU A 76 -6.71 -20.27 -18.65
N GLU A 77 -6.15 -21.40 -19.05
CA GLU A 77 -6.83 -22.66 -18.76
C GLU A 77 -6.47 -23.01 -17.32
N THR A 78 -7.34 -22.64 -16.39
CA THR A 78 -7.36 -23.15 -14.99
C THR A 78 -7.32 -24.69 -14.95
N ASN A 79 -7.70 -25.33 -16.06
CA ASN A 79 -7.67 -26.78 -16.24
C ASN A 79 -6.38 -27.33 -16.87
N SER A 80 -5.45 -26.50 -17.36
CA SER A 80 -4.20 -26.98 -17.93
C SER A 80 -3.29 -27.55 -16.84
N VAL A 81 -2.66 -28.69 -17.14
CA VAL A 81 -1.72 -29.35 -16.21
C VAL A 81 -0.57 -28.40 -15.84
N PHE A 82 -0.07 -27.63 -16.80
CA PHE A 82 0.99 -26.64 -16.58
C PHE A 82 0.57 -25.48 -15.68
N GLY A 83 -0.68 -24.99 -15.79
CA GLY A 83 -1.20 -23.96 -14.87
C GLY A 83 -1.31 -24.45 -13.43
N ARG A 84 -1.77 -25.70 -13.23
CA ARG A 84 -1.82 -26.30 -11.89
C ARG A 84 -0.42 -26.53 -11.32
N LEU A 85 0.53 -27.01 -12.13
CA LEU A 85 1.92 -27.21 -11.73
C LEU A 85 2.61 -25.89 -11.39
N ALA A 86 2.44 -24.83 -12.19
CA ALA A 86 3.01 -23.52 -11.93
C ALA A 86 2.45 -22.92 -10.63
N ARG A 87 1.13 -23.00 -10.41
CA ARG A 87 0.51 -22.54 -9.14
C ARG A 87 0.98 -23.36 -7.94
N ALA A 88 1.02 -24.68 -8.06
CA ALA A 88 1.51 -25.56 -6.99
C ALA A 88 2.99 -25.31 -6.66
N TYR A 89 3.81 -25.07 -7.68
CA TYR A 89 5.21 -24.69 -7.52
C TYR A 89 5.34 -23.37 -6.76
N LEU A 90 4.58 -22.34 -7.15
CA LEU A 90 4.61 -21.02 -6.51
C LEU A 90 4.13 -21.09 -5.05
N VAL A 91 3.04 -21.81 -4.79
CA VAL A 91 2.54 -22.04 -3.41
C VAL A 91 3.59 -22.76 -2.58
N LYS A 92 4.20 -23.83 -3.09
CA LYS A 92 5.28 -24.56 -2.39
C LYS A 92 6.50 -23.68 -2.12
N ARG A 93 6.77 -22.71 -2.99
CA ARG A 93 7.85 -21.72 -2.83
C ARG A 93 7.51 -20.60 -1.84
N GLY A 94 6.29 -20.53 -1.32
CA GLY A 94 5.85 -19.45 -0.41
C GLY A 94 5.37 -18.18 -1.13
N PHE A 95 5.14 -18.24 -2.44
CA PHE A 95 4.50 -17.17 -3.19
C PHE A 95 2.97 -17.21 -3.02
N GLU A 96 2.53 -16.93 -1.79
CA GLU A 96 1.12 -16.67 -1.48
C GLU A 96 0.63 -15.39 -2.20
N THR A 97 -0.67 -15.29 -2.46
CA THR A 97 -1.24 -14.16 -3.21
C THR A 97 -0.92 -12.80 -2.58
N ASN A 98 -0.89 -12.72 -1.25
CA ASN A 98 -0.56 -11.51 -0.52
C ASN A 98 0.94 -11.16 -0.65
N SER A 99 1.84 -12.15 -0.59
CA SER A 99 3.28 -11.91 -0.74
C SER A 99 3.65 -11.47 -2.16
N LEU A 100 2.91 -11.95 -3.16
CA LEU A 100 3.05 -11.49 -4.54
C LEU A 100 2.56 -10.06 -4.73
N PHE A 101 1.39 -9.71 -4.19
CA PHE A 101 0.89 -8.34 -4.24
C PHE A 101 1.88 -7.36 -3.60
N ASP A 102 2.39 -7.68 -2.41
CA ASP A 102 3.36 -6.83 -1.71
C ASP A 102 4.67 -6.69 -2.48
N THR A 103 5.11 -7.75 -3.15
CA THR A 103 6.30 -7.72 -4.02
C THR A 103 6.09 -6.79 -5.22
N ILE A 104 4.94 -6.86 -5.88
CA ILE A 104 4.59 -5.98 -7.00
C ILE A 104 4.45 -4.54 -6.51
N ALA A 105 3.80 -4.31 -5.38
CA ALA A 105 3.60 -2.98 -4.82
C ALA A 105 4.93 -2.31 -4.45
N ARG A 106 5.87 -3.06 -3.84
CA ARG A 106 7.24 -2.56 -3.59
C ARG A 106 7.94 -2.19 -4.89
N ALA A 107 7.91 -3.06 -5.90
CA ALA A 107 8.51 -2.79 -7.20
C ALA A 107 7.91 -1.55 -7.87
N PHE A 108 6.58 -1.40 -7.77
CA PHE A 108 5.86 -0.26 -8.30
C PHE A 108 6.24 1.03 -7.57
N MET A 109 6.31 1.02 -6.24
CA MET A 109 6.78 2.17 -5.45
C MET A 109 8.21 2.56 -5.84
N HIS A 110 9.11 1.58 -6.01
CA HIS A 110 10.46 1.85 -6.49
C HIS A 110 10.46 2.47 -7.89
N LEU A 111 9.58 2.00 -8.78
CA LEU A 111 9.42 2.55 -10.11
C LEU A 111 8.85 3.98 -10.09
N LEU A 112 7.88 4.29 -9.22
CA LEU A 112 7.36 5.65 -9.03
C LEU A 112 8.45 6.60 -8.52
N LYS A 113 9.30 6.14 -7.60
CA LYS A 113 10.35 6.96 -6.99
C LYS A 113 11.54 7.19 -7.92
N ARG A 114 11.99 6.17 -8.65
CA ARG A 114 13.22 6.21 -9.48
C ARG A 114 12.95 6.37 -10.98
N GLY A 115 11.81 5.91 -11.46
CA GLY A 115 11.49 5.87 -12.88
C GLY A 115 11.52 7.23 -13.59
N PRO A 116 11.16 8.37 -12.95
CA PRO A 116 11.33 9.69 -13.58
C PRO A 116 12.81 10.06 -13.82
N GLN A 117 13.73 9.53 -12.99
CA GLN A 117 15.16 9.88 -12.98
C GLN A 117 16.04 8.87 -13.72
N THR A 118 15.49 7.70 -14.08
CA THR A 118 16.24 6.64 -14.76
C THR A 118 16.56 6.99 -16.21
N ARG A 119 17.68 6.47 -16.74
CA ARG A 119 17.99 6.50 -18.18
C ARG A 119 17.42 5.29 -18.92
N ASN A 120 16.88 4.30 -18.21
CA ASN A 120 16.36 3.08 -18.81
C ASN A 120 15.01 3.33 -19.51
N LEU A 121 14.97 3.15 -20.83
CA LEU A 121 13.77 3.34 -21.66
C LEU A 121 12.62 2.41 -21.22
N PHE A 122 12.91 1.14 -20.91
CA PHE A 122 11.89 0.18 -20.48
C PHE A 122 11.25 0.57 -19.16
N GLU A 123 12.03 1.11 -18.22
CA GLU A 123 11.50 1.65 -16.97
C GLU A 123 10.59 2.84 -17.19
N LYS A 124 10.97 3.78 -18.07
CA LYS A 124 10.13 4.92 -18.42
C LYS A 124 8.83 4.49 -19.07
N MET A 125 8.89 3.56 -20.02
CA MET A 125 7.69 3.02 -20.69
C MET A 125 6.77 2.31 -19.70
N ALA A 126 7.32 1.43 -18.85
CA ALA A 126 6.55 0.75 -17.82
C ALA A 126 5.90 1.74 -16.85
N LEU A 127 6.65 2.77 -16.41
CA LEU A 127 6.14 3.81 -15.53
C LEU A 127 5.00 4.60 -16.19
N MET A 128 5.19 5.10 -17.41
CA MET A 128 4.17 5.86 -18.14
C MET A 128 2.91 5.03 -18.35
N TYR A 129 3.06 3.77 -18.76
CA TYR A 129 1.94 2.86 -18.95
C TYR A 129 1.18 2.62 -17.65
N LEU A 130 1.88 2.25 -16.57
CA LEU A 130 1.26 1.94 -15.28
C LEU A 130 0.58 3.18 -14.67
N LEU A 131 1.20 4.37 -14.76
CA LEU A 131 0.59 5.61 -14.29
C LEU A 131 -0.72 5.89 -15.01
N LYS A 132 -0.72 5.83 -16.35
CA LYS A 132 -1.92 6.03 -17.15
C LYS A 132 -3.02 5.04 -16.79
N ARG A 133 -2.68 3.75 -16.65
CA ARG A 133 -3.68 2.72 -16.32
C ARG A 133 -4.19 2.79 -14.89
N CYS A 134 -3.33 3.18 -13.94
CA CYS A 134 -3.77 3.45 -12.57
C CYS A 134 -4.74 4.62 -12.53
N ASP A 135 -4.47 5.70 -13.27
CA ASP A 135 -5.37 6.87 -13.35
C ASP A 135 -6.75 6.49 -13.92
N GLU A 136 -6.78 5.77 -15.05
CA GLU A 136 -8.02 5.24 -15.64
C GLU A 136 -8.78 4.33 -14.65
N ALA A 137 -8.06 3.46 -13.93
CA ALA A 137 -8.66 2.55 -12.97
C ALA A 137 -9.18 3.25 -11.71
N VAL A 138 -8.48 4.29 -11.23
CA VAL A 138 -8.94 5.15 -10.14
C VAL A 138 -10.21 5.88 -10.56
N HIS A 139 -10.20 6.52 -11.73
CA HIS A 139 -11.38 7.23 -12.23
C HIS A 139 -12.59 6.30 -12.35
N LYS A 140 -12.41 5.09 -12.90
CA LYS A 140 -13.46 4.08 -12.99
C LYS A 140 -13.89 3.54 -11.62
N GLY A 141 -12.95 3.29 -10.71
CA GLY A 141 -13.28 2.82 -9.37
C GLY A 141 -14.09 3.86 -8.60
N LEU A 142 -13.71 5.13 -8.70
CA LEU A 142 -14.44 6.25 -8.11
C LEU A 142 -15.83 6.43 -8.72
N SER A 143 -16.00 6.23 -10.03
CA SER A 143 -17.34 6.34 -10.65
C SER A 143 -18.28 5.22 -10.22
N VAL A 144 -17.77 4.04 -9.84
CA VAL A 144 -18.59 2.90 -9.41
C VAL A 144 -18.82 2.85 -7.91
N ARG A 145 -17.78 3.13 -7.11
CA ARG A 145 -17.79 2.96 -5.64
C ARG A 145 -17.76 4.28 -4.87
N GLY A 146 -17.42 5.38 -5.53
CA GLY A 146 -17.27 6.68 -4.89
C GLY A 146 -16.02 6.77 -4.00
N PHE A 147 -15.86 7.94 -3.38
CA PHE A 147 -14.75 8.23 -2.45
C PHE A 147 -14.88 7.52 -1.10
N ALA A 148 -16.08 7.08 -0.72
CA ALA A 148 -16.27 6.34 0.54
C ALA A 148 -15.46 5.05 0.59
N ASP A 149 -15.39 4.31 -0.52
CA ASP A 149 -14.60 3.08 -0.63
C ASP A 149 -13.08 3.36 -0.47
N VAL A 150 -12.60 4.46 -1.04
CA VAL A 150 -11.20 4.91 -0.84
C VAL A 150 -10.93 5.18 0.63
N PHE A 151 -11.84 5.91 1.28
CA PHE A 151 -11.73 6.27 2.69
C PHE A 151 -11.73 5.02 3.58
N ASP A 152 -12.67 4.10 3.37
CA ASP A 152 -12.81 2.88 4.17
C ASP A 152 -11.58 1.97 4.04
N LEU A 153 -11.07 1.78 2.82
CA LEU A 153 -9.84 1.04 2.58
C LEU A 153 -8.65 1.68 3.29
N ALA A 154 -8.53 3.01 3.20
CA ALA A 154 -7.48 3.75 3.86
C ALA A 154 -7.58 3.65 5.39
N ARG A 155 -8.80 3.72 5.94
CA ARG A 155 -9.08 3.60 7.36
C ARG A 155 -8.58 2.29 7.94
N VAL A 156 -8.83 1.19 7.24
CA VAL A 156 -8.32 -0.14 7.64
C VAL A 156 -6.78 -0.17 7.65
N GLU A 157 -6.14 0.33 6.59
CA GLU A 157 -4.66 0.39 6.52
C GLU A 157 -4.06 1.31 7.60
N GLY A 158 -4.76 2.37 7.97
CA GLY A 158 -4.42 3.25 9.09
C GLY A 158 -4.48 2.52 10.44
N GLY A 159 -5.49 1.69 10.66
CA GLY A 159 -5.55 0.83 11.85
C GLY A 159 -4.38 -0.17 11.90
N HIS A 160 -4.08 -0.81 10.77
CA HIS A 160 -2.96 -1.74 10.66
C HIS A 160 -1.61 -1.08 10.97
N LEU A 161 -1.43 0.22 10.66
CA LEU A 161 -0.22 0.96 11.03
C LEU A 161 0.00 0.93 12.55
N ILE A 162 -1.08 1.14 13.33
CA ILE A 162 -1.02 1.13 14.78
C ILE A 162 -0.70 -0.27 15.29
N ASP A 163 -1.38 -1.29 14.77
CA ASP A 163 -1.12 -2.68 15.17
C ASP A 163 0.34 -3.09 14.90
N GLN A 164 0.90 -2.70 13.75
CA GLN A 164 2.30 -2.96 13.40
C GLN A 164 3.31 -2.27 14.31
N ASN A 165 2.94 -1.15 14.92
CA ASN A 165 3.80 -0.38 15.80
C ASN A 165 3.41 -0.50 17.28
N LEU A 166 2.44 -1.37 17.61
CA LEU A 166 1.84 -1.45 18.93
C LEU A 166 2.89 -1.69 20.02
N GLN A 167 3.78 -2.68 19.82
CA GLN A 167 4.86 -2.98 20.76
C GLN A 167 5.78 -1.79 21.05
N ARG A 168 6.00 -0.93 20.05
CA ARG A 168 6.85 0.26 20.19
C ARG A 168 6.13 1.36 20.96
N ILE A 169 4.88 1.61 20.62
CA ILE A 169 4.10 2.72 21.20
C ILE A 169 3.55 2.39 22.59
N SER A 170 3.33 1.12 22.93
CA SER A 170 2.89 0.68 24.27
C SER A 170 4.05 0.51 25.26
N LYS A 171 5.30 0.70 24.83
CA LYS A 171 6.49 0.45 25.65
C LYS A 171 6.54 1.33 26.91
N THR A 172 6.04 2.57 26.83
CA THR A 172 5.97 3.49 27.97
C THR A 172 4.71 4.34 27.88
N PRO A 173 4.17 4.84 29.01
CA PRO A 173 3.05 5.79 28.98
C PRO A 173 3.36 7.02 28.12
N MET A 174 4.62 7.46 28.13
CA MET A 174 5.09 8.57 27.30
C MET A 174 4.98 8.27 25.80
N ALA A 175 5.48 7.11 25.37
CA ALA A 175 5.40 6.66 23.98
C ALA A 175 3.94 6.58 23.51
N TRP A 176 3.06 6.10 24.38
CA TRP A 176 1.62 6.01 24.09
C TRP A 176 0.98 7.37 23.87
N GLN A 177 1.18 8.32 24.81
CA GLN A 177 0.65 9.68 24.66
C GLN A 177 1.25 10.39 23.45
N THR A 178 2.54 10.20 23.20
CA THR A 178 3.22 10.77 22.04
C THR A 178 2.64 10.25 20.72
N ALA A 179 2.33 8.94 20.63
CA ALA A 179 1.68 8.37 19.45
C ALA A 179 0.31 9.00 19.20
N LYS A 180 -0.52 9.14 20.25
CA LYS A 180 -1.84 9.79 20.14
C LYS A 180 -1.73 11.24 19.66
N ILE A 181 -0.81 12.02 20.22
CA ILE A 181 -0.58 13.41 19.81
C ILE A 181 -0.11 13.47 18.36
N ALA A 182 0.91 12.69 17.99
CA ALA A 182 1.48 12.72 16.64
C ALA A 182 0.47 12.30 15.58
N VAL A 183 -0.30 11.23 15.82
CA VAL A 183 -1.35 10.77 14.91
C VAL A 183 -2.48 11.80 14.81
N ALA A 184 -2.94 12.38 15.92
CA ALA A 184 -3.97 13.42 15.89
C ALA A 184 -3.52 14.66 15.11
N CYS A 185 -2.28 15.10 15.28
CA CYS A 185 -1.71 16.20 14.50
C CYS A 185 -1.68 15.87 13.01
N ARG A 186 -1.31 14.64 12.62
CA ARG A 186 -1.33 14.19 11.22
C ARG A 186 -2.75 14.11 10.65
N SER A 187 -3.74 13.67 11.43
CA SER A 187 -5.15 13.71 11.03
C SER A 187 -5.64 15.14 10.76
N ILE A 188 -5.27 16.09 11.61
CA ILE A 188 -5.62 17.51 11.45
C ILE A 188 -4.92 18.10 10.22
N GLU A 189 -3.64 17.80 10.03
CA GLU A 189 -2.87 18.24 8.86
C GLU A 189 -3.49 17.72 7.56
N ALA A 190 -3.85 16.44 7.51
CA ALA A 190 -4.52 15.82 6.36
C ALA A 190 -5.87 16.48 6.06
N PHE A 191 -6.63 16.87 7.10
CA PHE A 191 -7.92 17.52 6.92
C PHE A 191 -7.81 18.93 6.32
N HIS A 192 -6.76 19.69 6.70
CA HIS A 192 -6.55 21.07 6.26
C HIS A 192 -5.68 21.21 5.01
N GLN A 193 -5.37 20.12 4.32
CA GLN A 193 -4.45 20.14 3.19
C GLN A 193 -5.15 20.59 1.88
N GLU A 194 -4.95 21.85 1.50
CA GLU A 194 -5.67 22.50 0.38
C GLU A 194 -5.20 22.10 -1.04
N ASN A 195 -4.17 21.27 -1.20
CA ASN A 195 -3.48 21.07 -2.49
C ASN A 195 -3.27 19.60 -2.91
N MET A 196 -4.16 18.68 -2.54
CA MET A 196 -4.12 17.29 -3.02
C MET A 196 -5.27 16.99 -3.98
N ASP A 197 -5.03 16.11 -4.97
CA ASP A 197 -6.13 15.54 -5.74
C ASP A 197 -7.09 14.79 -4.80
N ASP A 198 -8.40 14.84 -5.11
CA ASP A 198 -9.47 14.35 -4.24
C ASP A 198 -9.26 12.89 -3.79
N PHE A 199 -8.65 12.08 -4.65
CA PHE A 199 -8.31 10.69 -4.34
C PHE A 199 -7.26 10.58 -3.25
N ARG A 200 -6.15 11.31 -3.38
CA ARG A 200 -5.08 11.32 -2.36
C ARG A 200 -5.53 11.98 -1.07
N TYR A 201 -6.27 13.08 -1.16
CA TYR A 201 -6.86 13.75 0.00
C TYR A 201 -7.72 12.77 0.81
N THR A 202 -8.69 12.13 0.14
CA THR A 202 -9.61 11.16 0.76
C THR A 202 -8.86 10.00 1.39
N ALA A 203 -7.88 9.44 0.67
CA ALA A 203 -7.09 8.32 1.16
C ALA A 203 -6.22 8.70 2.36
N GLU A 204 -5.55 9.86 2.35
CA GLU A 204 -4.74 10.30 3.48
C GLU A 204 -5.60 10.61 4.72
N LEU A 205 -6.75 11.26 4.51
CA LEU A 205 -7.69 11.52 5.59
C LEU A 205 -8.23 10.23 6.21
N GLY A 206 -8.63 9.25 5.39
CA GLY A 206 -9.07 7.94 5.86
C GLY A 206 -7.97 7.21 6.63
N TYR A 207 -6.74 7.24 6.12
CA TYR A 207 -5.59 6.59 6.74
C TYR A 207 -5.31 7.13 8.15
N TRP A 208 -5.18 8.43 8.32
CA TRP A 208 -4.92 9.01 9.64
C TRP A 208 -6.13 8.95 10.57
N THR A 209 -7.36 8.98 10.03
CA THR A 209 -8.57 8.74 10.81
C THR A 209 -8.57 7.33 11.40
N GLY A 210 -8.29 6.31 10.59
CA GLY A 210 -8.26 4.92 11.03
C GLY A 210 -7.17 4.65 12.06
N ALA A 211 -6.00 5.26 11.89
CA ALA A 211 -4.93 5.20 12.89
C ALA A 211 -5.39 5.80 14.24
N LEU A 212 -6.05 6.96 14.23
CA LEU A 212 -6.56 7.60 15.44
C LEU A 212 -7.67 6.80 16.11
N GLU A 213 -8.60 6.24 15.31
CA GLU A 213 -9.67 5.36 15.80
C GLU A 213 -9.10 4.12 16.49
N ARG A 214 -8.08 3.49 15.90
CA ARG A 214 -7.45 2.29 16.48
C ARG A 214 -6.77 2.57 17.81
N LEU A 215 -6.07 3.71 17.93
CA LEU A 215 -5.49 4.14 19.21
C LEU A 215 -6.55 4.33 20.30
N ARG A 216 -7.68 4.96 19.96
CA ARG A 216 -8.79 5.17 20.89
C ARG A 216 -9.49 3.87 21.28
N GLN A 217 -9.57 2.91 20.36
CA GLN A 217 -10.12 1.60 20.65
C GLN A 217 -9.26 0.85 21.68
N LEU A 218 -7.95 0.80 21.44
CA LEU A 218 -6.98 0.17 22.36
C LEU A 218 -7.01 0.81 23.75
N GLU A 219 -7.15 2.14 23.83
CA GLU A 219 -7.31 2.85 25.12
C GLU A 219 -8.58 2.43 25.87
N LYS A 220 -9.68 2.17 25.17
CA LYS A 220 -10.91 1.67 25.81
C LYS A 220 -10.75 0.22 26.29
N GLU A 221 -10.07 -0.61 25.51
CA GLU A 221 -9.78 -2.01 25.86
C GLU A 221 -8.93 -2.08 27.15
N GLU A 222 -7.86 -1.29 27.25
CA GLU A 222 -6.99 -1.21 28.45
C GLU A 222 -7.75 -0.76 29.70
N ASN A 223 -8.63 0.24 29.57
CA ASN A 223 -9.44 0.72 30.69
C ASN A 223 -10.49 -0.30 31.15
N SER A 224 -11.00 -1.16 30.25
CA SER A 224 -11.99 -2.18 30.58
C SER A 224 -11.41 -3.45 31.21
N GLU A 225 -10.12 -3.72 31.05
CA GLU A 225 -9.42 -4.85 31.70
C GLU A 225 -8.93 -4.50 33.12
N SER A 226 -9.03 -3.22 33.50
CA SER A 226 -8.57 -2.68 34.78
C SER A 226 -9.69 -2.57 35.85
N ASP A 227 -10.94 -2.87 35.46
CA ASP A 227 -12.15 -2.92 36.31
C ASP A 227 -12.50 -4.37 36.72
#